data_AF-A0A291RIV9-F1
#
_entry.id   AF-A0A291RIV9-F1
#
_cell.length_a   1.000
_cell.length_b   1.000
_cell.length_c   1.000
_cell.angle_alpha   90.00
_cell.angle_beta   90.00
_cell.angle_gamma   90.00
#
_symmetry.space_group_name_H-M   'P 1'
#
loop_
_entity.id
_entity.type
_entity.pdbx_description
1 polymer ?
#
loop_
_entity_poly.entity_id
_entity_poly.type
_entity_poly.pdbx_seq_one_letter_code
_entity_poly.pdbx_strand_id
1 'polypeptide(L)'
;MVPRQVTFVTSGVWKDCVGIDGITGATVAGVHKSMSSCVQPADGPLTFTVDWSNGATSTVWGDWPVGMVQPTVGELTVVDGLGAGGRVRIVANYNVWAPETVIGCLTGGISSGTGMVQSITFL
;
A
#
# COMPACT_ATOMS: atom_id res chain seq x y z
N MET A 1 -25.65 -6.19 2.73
CA MET A 1 -24.67 -5.09 2.87
C MET A 1 -24.17 -4.73 1.48
N VAL A 2 -24.14 -3.46 1.11
CA VAL A 2 -23.72 -3.00 -0.24
C VAL A 2 -22.29 -2.45 -0.15
N PRO A 3 -21.37 -2.83 -1.05
CA PRO A 3 -20.02 -2.28 -1.09
C PRO A 3 -20.03 -0.76 -1.32
N ARG A 4 -19.12 -0.04 -0.66
CA ARG A 4 -18.89 1.40 -0.88
C ARG A 4 -17.44 1.67 -1.25
N GLN A 5 -17.22 2.79 -1.92
CA GLN A 5 -15.87 3.23 -2.25
C GLN A 5 -15.12 3.63 -0.98
N VAL A 6 -13.90 3.13 -0.87
CA VAL A 6 -13.00 3.33 0.25
C VAL A 6 -11.68 3.87 -0.29
N THR A 7 -11.07 4.82 0.42
CA THR A 7 -9.77 5.37 0.05
C THR A 7 -8.77 5.17 1.17
N PHE A 8 -7.76 4.34 0.93
CA PHE A 8 -6.65 4.13 1.84
C PHE A 8 -5.45 4.96 1.38
N VAL A 9 -4.88 5.74 2.30
CA VAL A 9 -3.61 6.40 2.08
C VAL A 9 -2.54 5.52 2.70
N THR A 10 -1.61 5.05 1.89
CA THR A 10 -0.49 4.21 2.33
C THR A 10 0.76 5.07 2.29
N SER A 11 1.46 5.18 3.41
CA SER A 11 2.74 5.88 3.45
C SER A 11 3.75 5.15 4.32
N GLY A 12 5.04 5.35 4.04
CA GLY A 12 6.13 4.70 4.76
C GLY A 12 7.47 5.37 4.51
N VAL A 13 8.40 5.17 5.42
CA VAL A 13 9.79 5.58 5.27
C VAL A 13 10.66 4.34 5.40
N TRP A 14 11.57 4.15 4.46
CA TRP A 14 12.55 3.08 4.41
C TRP A 14 13.92 3.63 4.70
N LYS A 15 14.66 2.88 5.51
CA LYS A 15 16.05 3.13 5.84
C LYS A 15 16.85 1.88 5.54
N ASP A 16 18.14 2.04 5.35
CA ASP A 16 19.09 0.97 5.14
C ASP A 16 18.74 0.08 3.94
N CYS A 17 18.34 0.71 2.83
CA CYS A 17 18.12 0.00 1.57
C CYS A 17 19.43 -0.69 1.13
N VAL A 18 19.35 -1.98 0.79
CA VAL A 18 20.49 -2.79 0.38
C VAL A 18 20.22 -3.34 -1.03
N GLY A 19 21.24 -3.35 -1.89
CA GLY A 19 21.15 -3.93 -3.24
C GLY A 19 21.01 -2.93 -4.39
N ILE A 20 20.98 -1.61 -4.10
CA ILE A 20 21.09 -0.57 -5.13
C ILE A 20 22.14 0.45 -4.68
N ASP A 21 23.22 0.59 -5.44
CA ASP A 21 24.32 1.52 -5.12
C ASP A 21 23.84 2.97 -5.04
N GLY A 22 24.26 3.67 -3.99
CA GLY A 22 23.90 5.06 -3.74
C GLY A 22 22.51 5.27 -3.11
N ILE A 23 21.78 4.20 -2.79
CA ILE A 23 20.49 4.28 -2.12
C ILE A 23 20.61 3.78 -0.68
N THR A 24 20.31 4.66 0.27
CA THR A 24 20.33 4.39 1.71
C THR A 24 18.93 4.43 2.32
N GLY A 25 17.92 4.87 1.57
CA GLY A 25 16.54 4.95 2.04
C GLY A 25 15.58 5.35 0.93
N ALA A 26 14.29 5.29 1.25
CA ALA A 26 13.23 5.81 0.39
C ALA A 26 12.02 6.26 1.20
N THR A 27 11.20 7.14 0.64
CA THR A 27 9.88 7.47 1.17
C THR A 27 8.82 6.98 0.21
N VAL A 28 7.73 6.43 0.73
CA VAL A 28 6.61 5.95 -0.06
C VAL A 28 5.33 6.66 0.33
N ALA A 29 4.59 7.04 -0.71
CA ALA A 29 3.23 7.53 -0.61
C ALA A 29 2.40 6.95 -1.74
N GLY A 30 1.23 6.44 -1.40
CA GLY A 30 0.31 5.84 -2.35
C GLY A 30 -1.14 6.01 -1.91
N VAL A 31 -2.02 5.99 -2.89
CA VAL A 31 -3.46 6.06 -2.66
C VAL A 31 -4.08 4.81 -3.28
N HIS A 32 -4.75 4.03 -2.46
CA HIS A 32 -5.50 2.86 -2.88
C HIS A 32 -6.99 3.17 -2.80
N LYS A 33 -7.68 3.06 -3.93
CA LYS A 33 -9.13 3.27 -4.03
C LYS A 33 -9.77 1.96 -4.42
N SER A 34 -10.65 1.44 -3.58
CA SER A 34 -11.34 0.17 -3.79
C SER A 34 -12.80 0.25 -3.35
N MET A 35 -13.57 -0.80 -3.61
CA MET A 35 -14.91 -1.01 -3.08
C MET A 35 -14.84 -2.06 -1.96
N SER A 36 -15.37 -1.74 -0.78
CA SER A 36 -15.33 -2.64 0.39
C SER A 36 -16.65 -2.69 1.15
N SER A 37 -16.87 -3.79 1.87
CA SER A 37 -17.95 -3.99 2.84
C SER A 37 -17.45 -4.88 3.99
N CYS A 38 -18.24 -5.09 5.06
CA CYS A 38 -17.82 -5.97 6.17
C CYS A 38 -17.52 -7.42 5.77
N VAL A 39 -17.97 -7.87 4.61
CA VAL A 39 -17.73 -9.23 4.09
C VAL A 39 -16.92 -9.23 2.80
N GLN A 40 -16.54 -8.06 2.28
CA GLN A 40 -15.78 -7.92 1.05
C GLN A 40 -14.49 -7.13 1.32
N PRO A 41 -13.31 -7.74 1.14
CA PRO A 41 -12.03 -7.05 1.29
C PRO A 41 -11.92 -5.88 0.31
N ALA A 42 -11.11 -4.88 0.65
CA ALA A 42 -10.90 -3.73 -0.21
C ALA A 42 -9.81 -4.05 -1.24
N ASP A 43 -10.09 -5.01 -2.13
CA ASP A 43 -9.14 -5.39 -3.18
C ASP A 43 -9.22 -4.40 -4.34
N GLY A 44 -8.09 -4.02 -4.92
CA GLY A 44 -8.09 -3.10 -6.07
C GLY A 44 -6.74 -2.47 -6.35
N PRO A 45 -6.65 -1.61 -7.38
CA PRO A 45 -5.37 -1.04 -7.79
C PRO A 45 -4.79 -0.14 -6.70
N LEU A 46 -3.51 -0.33 -6.43
CA LEU A 46 -2.69 0.59 -5.63
C LEU A 46 -1.60 1.15 -6.54
N THR A 47 -1.51 2.48 -6.58
CA THR A 47 -0.34 3.18 -7.12
C THR A 47 0.39 3.82 -5.95
N PHE A 48 1.71 3.65 -5.91
CA PHE A 48 2.55 4.40 -4.99
C PHE A 48 3.81 4.92 -5.68
N THR A 49 4.25 6.07 -5.19
CA THR A 49 5.50 6.71 -5.58
C THR A 49 6.55 6.36 -4.54
N VAL A 50 7.77 6.09 -5.00
CA VAL A 50 8.95 5.85 -4.18
C VAL A 50 9.95 6.96 -4.45
N ASP A 51 10.26 7.77 -3.44
CA ASP A 51 11.29 8.79 -3.51
C ASP A 51 12.56 8.27 -2.83
N TRP A 52 13.59 8.03 -3.62
CA TRP A 52 14.85 7.44 -3.16
C TRP A 52 15.79 8.50 -2.57
N SER A 53 16.69 8.07 -1.68
CA SER A 53 17.65 8.96 -1.02
C SER A 53 18.63 9.66 -1.98
N ASN A 54 18.83 9.13 -3.19
CA ASN A 54 19.65 9.74 -4.23
C ASN A 54 18.88 10.76 -5.09
N GLY A 55 17.61 11.04 -4.77
CA GLY A 55 16.75 11.96 -5.49
C GLY A 55 16.03 11.35 -6.70
N ALA A 56 16.20 10.07 -6.99
CA ALA A 56 15.42 9.38 -8.00
C ALA A 56 13.98 9.12 -7.49
N THR A 57 13.05 8.97 -8.42
CA THR A 57 11.66 8.59 -8.13
C THR A 57 11.29 7.36 -8.94
N SER A 58 10.54 6.43 -8.34
CA SER A 58 9.91 5.30 -9.04
C SER A 58 8.40 5.32 -8.85
N THR A 59 7.68 4.83 -9.85
CA THR A 59 6.25 4.57 -9.75
C THR A 59 6.01 3.08 -9.72
N VAL A 60 5.22 2.64 -8.76
CA VAL A 60 4.87 1.23 -8.60
C VAL A 60 3.36 1.09 -8.62
N TRP A 61 2.90 0.06 -9.33
CA TRP A 61 1.48 -0.19 -9.55
C TRP A 61 1.15 -1.68 -9.56
N GLY A 62 -0.06 -2.01 -9.12
CA GLY A 62 -0.65 -3.32 -9.31
C GLY A 62 -1.88 -3.53 -8.43
N ASP A 63 -2.43 -4.73 -8.49
CA ASP A 63 -3.56 -5.12 -7.66
C ASP A 63 -3.12 -5.37 -6.22
N TRP A 64 -3.82 -4.75 -5.29
CA TRP A 64 -3.48 -4.75 -3.88
C TRP A 64 -4.60 -5.38 -3.05
N PRO A 65 -4.31 -6.46 -2.31
CA PRO A 65 -5.32 -7.17 -1.55
C PRO A 65 -5.43 -6.62 -0.12
N VAL A 66 -6.28 -5.63 0.14
CA VAL A 66 -6.52 -5.19 1.52
C VAL A 66 -7.42 -6.20 2.24
N GLY A 67 -6.77 -7.27 2.72
CA GLY A 67 -7.40 -8.29 3.54
C GLY A 67 -7.72 -7.80 4.95
N MET A 68 -8.74 -8.39 5.56
CA MET A 68 -9.07 -8.18 6.98
C MET A 68 -8.01 -8.78 7.92
N VAL A 69 -7.18 -9.70 7.41
CA VAL A 69 -6.03 -10.28 8.11
C VAL A 69 -4.78 -9.47 7.76
N GLN A 70 -4.05 -9.06 8.79
CA GLN A 70 -2.84 -8.24 8.69
C GLN A 70 -1.59 -9.07 9.08
N PRO A 71 -0.40 -8.79 8.51
CA PRO A 71 -0.15 -7.75 7.51
C PRO A 71 -0.68 -8.15 6.12
N THR A 72 -1.11 -7.16 5.35
CA THR A 72 -1.36 -7.33 3.92
C THR A 72 -0.02 -7.53 3.20
N VAL A 73 0.07 -8.58 2.38
CA VAL A 73 1.22 -8.85 1.54
C VAL A 73 0.78 -8.86 0.08
N GLY A 74 1.45 -8.09 -0.77
CA GLY A 74 1.16 -8.02 -2.20
C GLY A 74 2.42 -7.84 -3.03
N GLU A 75 2.36 -8.26 -4.29
CA GLU A 75 3.41 -8.00 -5.28
C GLU A 75 2.93 -6.92 -6.22
N LEU A 76 3.75 -5.89 -6.42
CA LEU A 76 3.46 -4.78 -7.33
C LEU A 76 4.60 -4.62 -8.33
N THR A 77 4.29 -4.04 -9.49
CA THR A 77 5.24 -3.86 -10.59
C THR A 77 5.78 -2.45 -10.56
N VAL A 78 7.10 -2.31 -10.71
CA VAL A 78 7.71 -0.99 -10.91
C VAL A 78 7.46 -0.60 -12.38
N VAL A 79 6.52 0.32 -12.59
CA VAL A 79 6.06 0.70 -13.93
C VAL A 79 6.86 1.87 -14.52
N ASP A 80 7.55 2.63 -13.67
CA ASP A 80 8.40 3.74 -14.10
C ASP A 80 9.52 4.03 -13.08
N GLY A 81 10.60 4.64 -13.57
CA GLY A 81 11.75 5.05 -12.77
C GLY A 81 12.73 3.93 -12.46
N LEU A 82 13.41 4.06 -11.33
CA LEU A 82 14.46 3.12 -10.93
C LEU A 82 13.88 1.74 -10.65
N GLY A 83 14.44 0.71 -11.30
CA GLY A 83 13.95 -0.67 -11.20
C GLY A 83 12.74 -0.98 -12.08
N ALA A 84 12.40 -0.11 -13.06
CA ALA A 84 11.30 -0.32 -13.98
C ALA A 84 11.38 -1.67 -14.72
N GLY A 85 10.22 -2.34 -14.83
CA GLY A 85 10.10 -3.71 -15.33
C GLY A 85 10.36 -4.78 -14.26
N GLY A 86 10.86 -4.40 -13.08
CA GLY A 86 10.99 -5.27 -11.92
C GLY A 86 9.70 -5.40 -11.12
N ARG A 87 9.74 -6.29 -10.13
CA ARG A 87 8.65 -6.48 -9.16
C ARG A 87 9.13 -6.21 -7.75
N VAL A 88 8.20 -5.76 -6.92
CA VAL A 88 8.41 -5.52 -5.50
C VAL A 88 7.36 -6.26 -4.70
N ARG A 89 7.80 -7.05 -3.72
CA ARG A 89 6.92 -7.60 -2.69
C ARG A 89 6.82 -6.61 -1.55
N ILE A 90 5.62 -6.27 -1.14
CA ILE A 90 5.34 -5.29 -0.10
C ILE A 90 4.58 -5.96 1.03
N VAL A 91 4.98 -5.64 2.25
CA VAL A 91 4.24 -5.98 3.46
C VAL A 91 3.74 -4.67 4.06
N ALA A 92 2.43 -4.51 4.23
CA ALA A 92 1.85 -3.32 4.86
C ALA A 92 0.84 -3.70 5.94
N ASN A 93 0.83 -2.92 7.03
CA ASN A 93 -0.18 -2.99 8.06
C ASN A 93 -1.17 -1.85 7.90
N TYR A 94 -2.44 -2.20 7.79
CA TYR A 94 -3.54 -1.25 7.82
C TYR A 94 -4.16 -1.26 9.21
N ASN A 95 -4.37 -0.08 9.78
CA ASN A 95 -5.15 0.06 11.00
C ASN A 95 -6.65 -0.06 10.66
N VAL A 96 -7.10 -1.28 10.36
CA VAL A 96 -8.51 -1.59 10.03
C VAL A 96 -9.38 -1.83 11.26
N TRP A 97 -8.78 -1.91 12.45
CA TRP A 97 -9.47 -2.19 13.72
C TRP A 97 -9.66 -0.94 14.60
N ALA A 98 -9.35 0.25 14.09
CA ALA A 98 -9.66 1.46 14.84
C ALA A 98 -11.20 1.54 15.05
N PRO A 99 -11.67 2.00 16.23
CA PRO A 99 -13.09 2.00 16.55
C PRO A 99 -13.96 2.72 15.50
N GLU A 100 -13.42 3.77 14.87
CA GLU A 100 -14.10 4.51 13.81
C GLU A 100 -14.33 3.65 12.54
N THR A 101 -13.38 2.76 12.26
CA THR A 101 -13.39 1.83 11.12
C THR A 101 -14.41 0.70 11.32
N VAL A 102 -14.52 0.19 12.55
CA VAL A 102 -15.47 -0.86 12.94
C VAL A 102 -16.91 -0.34 12.96
N ILE A 103 -17.14 0.86 13.50
CA ILE A 103 -18.46 1.52 13.50
C ILE A 103 -18.87 1.91 12.07
N GLY A 104 -17.92 2.38 11.25
CA GLY A 104 -18.12 2.62 9.82
C GLY A 104 -18.57 1.35 9.09
N CYS A 105 -17.95 0.20 9.37
CA CYS A 105 -18.35 -1.09 8.83
C CYS A 105 -19.85 -1.38 9.06
N LEU A 106 -20.32 -1.26 10.30
CA LEU A 106 -21.71 -1.56 10.68
C LEU A 106 -22.74 -0.56 10.14
N THR A 107 -22.32 0.66 9.79
CA THR A 107 -23.21 1.76 9.34
C THR A 107 -23.11 2.06 7.84
N GLY A 108 -22.19 1.42 7.11
CA GLY A 108 -22.09 1.58 5.66
C GLY A 108 -20.70 1.49 5.02
N GLY A 109 -19.73 0.86 5.67
CA GLY A 109 -18.38 0.62 5.15
C GLY A 109 -17.30 1.55 5.73
N ILE A 110 -16.04 1.18 5.48
CA ILE A 110 -14.84 1.93 5.90
C ILE A 110 -14.64 3.09 4.92
N SER A 111 -14.67 4.35 5.35
CA SER A 111 -14.47 5.48 4.41
C SER A 111 -12.99 5.76 4.10
N SER A 112 -12.11 5.50 5.07
CA SER A 112 -10.67 5.70 4.94
C SER A 112 -9.86 4.85 5.94
N GLY A 113 -8.56 4.69 5.67
CA GLY A 113 -7.62 4.06 6.58
C GLY A 113 -6.17 4.39 6.21
N THR A 114 -5.26 4.24 7.19
CA THR A 114 -3.82 4.47 7.00
C THR A 114 -3.11 3.12 6.94
N GLY A 115 -2.37 2.89 5.85
CA GLY A 115 -1.47 1.76 5.69
C GLY A 115 -0.03 2.17 5.98
N MET A 116 0.67 1.38 6.79
CA MET A 116 2.10 1.52 7.04
C MET A 116 2.85 0.38 6.35
N VAL A 117 3.69 0.71 5.38
CA VAL A 117 4.58 -0.27 4.74
C VAL A 117 5.65 -0.70 5.74
N GLN A 118 5.76 -2.00 5.99
CA GLN A 118 6.74 -2.60 6.89
C GLN A 118 8.03 -3.01 6.17
N SER A 119 7.91 -3.57 4.97
CA SER A 119 9.07 -3.96 4.16
C SER A 119 8.74 -4.01 2.68
N ILE A 120 9.77 -3.79 1.87
CA ILE A 120 9.76 -4.07 0.44
C ILE A 120 10.95 -4.97 0.08
N THR A 121 10.71 -5.95 -0.80
CA THR A 121 11.75 -6.79 -1.39
C THR A 121 11.64 -6.76 -2.90
N PHE A 122 12.71 -6.37 -3.59
CA PHE A 122 12.80 -6.51 -5.05
C PHE A 122 12.94 -7.99 -5.41
N LEU A 123 12.15 -8.43 -6.38
CA LEU A 123 12.10 -9.82 -6.86
C LEU A 123 12.92 -10.01 -8.13
#